data_AF-A0A1Y3MGB2-F1
#
_entry.id   AF-A0A1Y3MGB2-F1
#
_cell.length_a   1.000
_cell.length_b   1.000
_cell.length_c   1.000
_cell.angle_alpha   90.00
_cell.angle_beta   90.00
_cell.angle_gamma   90.00
#
_symmetry.space_group_name_H-M   'P 1'
#
loop_
_entity.id
_entity.type
_entity.pdbx_description
1 polymer ?
#
loop_
_entity_poly.entity_id
_entity_poly.type
_entity_poly.pdbx_seq_one_letter_code
_entity_poly.pdbx_strand_id
1 'polypeptide(L)'
;MSRKDFELDMDEKQMKVLMKRAKRKQLLRNWIISICASVVVIVGLFLGTAYFSQQTFERMERQVAALHTVQGPNIRFSGSVNLSNSMIGRTIIYNSYKNIAGQPVKWANEMYESGVWNYRMMHYNGELVRLDEEEVNKEGETIKLPDYNVQTMQREMRFYLPFVTYENYVNDLKDIGELQNKVAEIALSFDKAYTAEQIVEMLPKGIQPVWFWADTYNEKKADTYVGLKDPQSGAVLNAEMAIKVFGFEGSYAKARENIKNDLTRNSKEFLDQMKYLAENSEGIPNDYFNQYYKEIKNTPPKDLPIYGVVVTGKTEDLKNLQSSPYIKAAVRGVTVEKY
;
A
#
# COMPACT_ATOMS: atom_id res chain seq x y z
N MET A 1 -6.23 -28.65 -88.93
CA MET A 1 -6.90 -27.37 -88.57
C MET A 1 -5.83 -26.44 -88.03
N SER A 2 -5.57 -25.33 -88.73
CA SER A 2 -4.41 -24.45 -88.54
C SER A 2 -4.43 -23.72 -87.20
N ARG A 3 -3.26 -23.59 -86.55
CA ARG A 3 -2.99 -22.56 -85.54
C ARG A 3 -3.17 -21.21 -86.23
N LYS A 4 -4.25 -20.50 -85.94
CA LYS A 4 -4.36 -19.08 -86.29
C LYS A 4 -3.43 -18.33 -85.35
N ASP A 5 -2.30 -17.90 -85.89
CA ASP A 5 -1.42 -16.93 -85.28
C ASP A 5 -2.18 -15.61 -85.09
N PHE A 6 -2.32 -15.21 -83.83
CA PHE A 6 -2.87 -13.92 -83.45
C PHE A 6 -1.71 -12.92 -83.51
N GLU A 7 -1.36 -12.42 -84.69
CA GLU A 7 -0.38 -11.33 -84.83
C GLU A 7 -0.99 -10.03 -84.30
N LEU A 8 -0.55 -9.62 -83.12
CA LEU A 8 -0.83 -8.30 -82.54
C LEU A 8 0.16 -7.29 -83.14
N ASP A 9 -0.22 -6.63 -84.23
CA ASP A 9 0.52 -5.47 -84.76
C ASP A 9 0.17 -4.23 -83.92
N MET A 10 1.03 -3.90 -82.94
CA MET A 10 0.91 -2.69 -82.11
C MET A 10 2.16 -1.82 -82.24
N ASP A 11 1.95 -0.54 -82.57
CA ASP A 11 2.98 0.50 -82.62
C ASP A 11 3.74 0.63 -81.28
N GLU A 12 5.06 0.80 -81.33
CA GLU A 12 5.98 0.90 -80.18
C GLU A 12 5.51 1.97 -79.16
N LYS A 13 4.90 3.05 -79.64
CA LYS A 13 4.34 4.12 -78.81
C LYS A 13 3.13 3.63 -78.00
N GLN A 14 2.28 2.79 -78.58
CA GLN A 14 1.14 2.17 -77.90
C GLN A 14 1.61 1.16 -76.85
N MET A 15 2.64 0.37 -77.17
CA MET A 15 3.26 -0.57 -76.23
C MET A 15 3.85 0.15 -75.00
N LYS A 16 4.58 1.27 -75.19
CA LYS A 16 5.11 2.09 -74.08
C LYS A 16 4.00 2.66 -73.18
N VAL A 17 2.90 3.11 -73.75
CA VAL A 17 1.75 3.65 -72.99
C VAL A 17 1.06 2.54 -72.19
N LEU A 18 0.82 1.38 -72.80
CA LEU A 18 0.25 0.20 -72.13
C LEU A 18 1.15 -0.29 -70.99
N MET A 19 2.46 -0.39 -71.22
CA MET A 19 3.42 -0.75 -70.18
C MET A 19 3.44 0.25 -69.02
N LYS A 20 3.41 1.57 -69.30
CA LYS A 20 3.33 2.59 -68.23
C LYS A 20 2.03 2.50 -67.44
N ARG A 21 0.88 2.28 -68.09
CA ARG A 21 -0.42 2.07 -67.43
C ARG A 21 -0.43 0.79 -66.58
N ALA A 22 0.14 -0.30 -67.09
CA ALA A 22 0.27 -1.56 -66.37
C ALA A 22 1.16 -1.41 -65.12
N LYS A 23 2.33 -0.76 -65.26
CA LYS A 23 3.23 -0.45 -64.14
C LYS A 23 2.55 0.42 -63.08
N ARG A 24 1.80 1.46 -63.48
CA ARG A 24 1.04 2.31 -62.54
C ARG A 24 -0.06 1.52 -61.80
N LYS A 25 -0.81 0.66 -62.50
CA LYS A 25 -1.82 -0.23 -61.87
C LYS A 25 -1.18 -1.23 -60.91
N GLN A 26 -0.04 -1.80 -61.27
CA GLN A 26 0.70 -2.74 -60.42
C GLN A 26 1.25 -2.04 -59.16
N LEU A 27 1.81 -0.84 -59.30
CA LEU A 27 2.27 -0.04 -58.16
C LEU A 27 1.10 0.31 -57.24
N LEU A 28 -0.03 0.77 -57.79
CA LEU A 28 -1.22 1.07 -57.00
C LEU A 28 -1.73 -0.16 -56.23
N ARG A 29 -1.80 -1.32 -56.90
CA ARG A 29 -2.20 -2.58 -56.25
C ARG A 29 -1.26 -2.95 -55.09
N ASN A 30 0.05 -2.88 -55.30
CA ASN A 30 1.03 -3.20 -54.27
C ASN A 30 0.97 -2.19 -53.11
N TRP A 31 0.76 -0.89 -53.41
CA TRP A 31 0.54 0.14 -52.40
C TRP A 31 -0.69 -0.16 -51.55
N ILE A 32 -1.82 -0.52 -52.17
CA ILE A 32 -3.06 -0.87 -51.45
C ILE A 32 -2.83 -2.09 -50.56
N ILE A 33 -2.20 -3.15 -51.08
CA ILE A 33 -1.89 -4.36 -50.29
C ILE A 33 -0.98 -4.00 -49.11
N SER A 34 0.05 -3.19 -49.34
CA SER A 34 0.97 -2.74 -48.28
C SER A 34 0.27 -1.91 -47.22
N ILE A 35 -0.64 -1.01 -47.62
CA ILE A 35 -1.45 -0.22 -46.68
C ILE A 35 -2.36 -1.15 -45.88
N CYS A 36 -3.09 -2.06 -46.53
CA CYS A 36 -3.96 -3.01 -45.83
C CYS A 36 -3.18 -3.89 -44.85
N ALA A 37 -2.03 -4.45 -45.27
CA ALA A 37 -1.17 -5.23 -44.40
C ALA A 37 -0.66 -4.41 -43.20
N SER A 38 -0.26 -3.16 -43.44
CA SER A 38 0.20 -2.25 -42.39
C SER A 38 -0.92 -1.93 -41.40
N VAL A 39 -2.15 -1.68 -41.88
CA VAL A 39 -3.32 -1.46 -41.03
C VAL A 39 -3.60 -2.68 -40.16
N VAL A 40 -3.55 -3.90 -40.71
CA VAL A 40 -3.75 -5.13 -39.94
C VAL A 40 -2.68 -5.27 -38.84
N VAL A 41 -1.41 -4.99 -39.15
CA VAL A 41 -0.33 -5.03 -38.16
C VAL A 41 -0.53 -3.97 -37.07
N ILE A 42 -0.88 -2.74 -37.45
CA ILE A 42 -1.11 -1.64 -36.49
C ILE A 42 -2.28 -1.98 -35.56
N VAL A 43 -3.39 -2.49 -36.10
CA VAL A 43 -4.55 -2.91 -35.29
C VAL A 43 -4.16 -4.06 -34.36
N GLY A 44 -3.40 -5.04 -34.85
CA GLY A 44 -2.92 -6.15 -34.03
C GLY A 44 -2.02 -5.69 -32.87
N LEU A 45 -1.05 -4.81 -33.16
CA LEU A 45 -0.20 -4.21 -32.13
C LEU A 45 -1.01 -3.40 -31.13
N PHE A 46 -1.97 -2.60 -31.61
CA PHE A 46 -2.83 -1.78 -30.77
C PHE A 46 -3.66 -2.63 -29.80
N LEU A 47 -4.35 -3.66 -30.30
CA LEU A 47 -5.12 -4.60 -29.47
C LEU A 47 -4.22 -5.34 -28.48
N GLY A 48 -3.02 -5.76 -28.91
CA GLY A 48 -2.03 -6.38 -28.05
C GLY A 48 -1.61 -5.47 -26.90
N THR A 49 -1.24 -4.22 -27.20
CA THR A 49 -0.85 -3.24 -26.17
C THR A 49 -1.97 -2.92 -25.19
N ALA A 50 -3.21 -2.80 -25.67
CA ALA A 50 -4.37 -2.56 -24.83
C ALA A 50 -4.64 -3.75 -23.88
N TYR A 51 -4.52 -4.98 -24.39
CA TYR A 51 -4.66 -6.20 -23.58
C TYR A 51 -3.60 -6.29 -22.48
N PHE A 52 -2.32 -6.10 -22.82
CA PHE A 52 -1.24 -6.13 -21.83
C PHE A 52 -1.35 -4.99 -20.82
N SER A 53 -1.74 -3.79 -21.25
CA SER A 53 -1.99 -2.67 -20.33
C SER A 53 -3.10 -2.98 -19.33
N GLN A 54 -4.21 -3.58 -19.78
CA GLN A 54 -5.29 -4.01 -18.89
C GLN A 54 -4.82 -5.09 -17.90
N GLN A 55 -4.04 -6.08 -18.34
CA GLN A 55 -3.48 -7.11 -17.46
C GLN A 55 -2.52 -6.54 -16.41
N THR A 56 -1.66 -5.60 -16.80
CA THR A 56 -0.78 -4.89 -15.87
C THR A 56 -1.57 -4.08 -14.84
N PHE A 57 -2.64 -3.42 -15.28
CA PHE A 57 -3.54 -2.69 -14.41
C PHE A 57 -4.25 -3.60 -13.38
N GLU A 58 -4.80 -4.75 -13.81
CA GLU A 58 -5.46 -5.71 -12.91
C GLU A 58 -4.46 -6.32 -11.90
N ARG A 59 -3.22 -6.56 -12.31
CA ARG A 59 -2.15 -7.01 -11.40
C ARG A 59 -1.83 -5.93 -10.36
N MET A 60 -1.67 -4.68 -10.79
CA MET A 60 -1.50 -3.54 -9.90
C MET A 60 -2.64 -3.44 -8.89
N GLU A 61 -3.90 -3.45 -9.34
CA GLU A 61 -5.06 -3.33 -8.44
C GLU A 61 -5.09 -4.43 -7.37
N ARG A 62 -4.78 -5.68 -7.75
CA ARG A 62 -4.69 -6.79 -6.78
C ARG A 62 -3.56 -6.60 -5.77
N GLN A 63 -2.38 -6.18 -6.22
CA GLN A 63 -1.24 -5.94 -5.32
C GLN A 63 -1.47 -4.74 -4.39
N VAL A 64 -2.04 -3.65 -4.91
CA VAL A 64 -2.41 -2.46 -4.12
C VAL A 64 -3.50 -2.79 -3.11
N ALA A 65 -4.54 -3.52 -3.51
CA ALA A 65 -5.58 -3.97 -2.57
C ALA A 65 -5.00 -4.86 -1.46
N ALA A 66 -4.12 -5.81 -1.81
CA ALA A 66 -3.47 -6.65 -0.81
C ALA A 66 -2.61 -5.83 0.17
N LEU A 67 -1.84 -4.85 -0.32
CA LEU A 67 -1.06 -3.91 0.50
C LEU A 67 -1.97 -3.11 1.46
N HIS A 68 -3.07 -2.55 0.95
CA HIS A 68 -4.04 -1.78 1.74
C HIS A 68 -4.71 -2.60 2.83
N THR A 69 -4.84 -3.92 2.64
CA THR A 69 -5.37 -4.82 3.67
C THR A 69 -4.37 -5.11 4.79
N VAL A 70 -3.08 -5.23 4.48
CA VAL A 70 -2.06 -5.72 5.43
C VAL A 70 -1.20 -4.62 6.07
N GLN A 71 -1.16 -3.43 5.48
CA GLN A 71 -0.37 -2.28 5.95
C GLN A 71 -1.26 -1.05 6.16
N GLY A 72 -0.73 -0.04 6.85
CA GLY A 72 -1.44 1.22 7.07
C GLY A 72 -2.36 1.17 8.29
N PRO A 73 -1.81 1.28 9.51
CA PRO A 73 -2.59 1.22 10.73
C PRO A 73 -3.73 2.24 10.76
N ASN A 74 -4.96 1.75 10.91
CA ASN A 74 -6.21 2.53 10.90
C ASN A 74 -6.45 3.36 9.62
N ILE A 75 -5.80 3.04 8.50
CA ILE A 75 -6.03 3.69 7.21
C ILE A 75 -7.12 2.92 6.46
N ARG A 76 -8.09 3.66 5.93
CA ARG A 76 -9.16 3.13 5.10
C ARG A 76 -9.15 3.82 3.74
N PHE A 77 -9.20 3.03 2.68
CA PHE A 77 -9.29 3.55 1.32
C PHE A 77 -10.76 3.67 0.92
N SER A 78 -11.24 4.90 0.73
CA SER A 78 -12.66 5.21 0.49
C SER A 78 -13.05 5.19 -0.98
N GLY A 79 -12.11 4.94 -1.88
CA GLY A 79 -12.33 4.86 -3.31
C GLY A 79 -11.14 5.36 -4.12
N SER A 80 -11.24 5.18 -5.44
CA SER A 80 -10.20 5.57 -6.39
C SER A 80 -10.75 6.48 -7.49
N VAL A 81 -9.89 7.36 -8.00
CA VAL A 81 -10.20 8.29 -9.09
C VAL A 81 -9.19 8.08 -10.22
N ASN A 82 -9.68 7.86 -11.43
CA ASN A 82 -8.84 7.84 -12.63
C ASN A 82 -8.50 9.28 -13.02
N LEU A 83 -7.24 9.68 -12.83
CA LEU A 83 -6.71 10.95 -13.33
C LEU A 83 -6.45 10.90 -14.83
N SER A 84 -5.95 9.76 -15.30
CA SER A 84 -5.73 9.51 -16.71
C SER A 84 -6.19 8.09 -17.03
N ASN A 85 -6.89 7.93 -18.14
CA ASN A 85 -7.33 6.63 -18.62
C ASN A 85 -7.09 6.56 -20.13
N SER A 86 -5.90 6.08 -20.51
CA SER A 86 -5.55 5.81 -21.90
C SER A 86 -5.49 4.30 -22.13
N MET A 87 -5.39 3.88 -23.40
CA MET A 87 -5.28 2.45 -23.74
C MET A 87 -3.90 1.85 -23.45
N ILE A 88 -2.88 2.69 -23.22
CA ILE A 88 -1.47 2.27 -23.05
C ILE A 88 -1.01 2.54 -21.61
N GLY A 89 -1.81 3.26 -20.84
CA GLY A 89 -1.56 3.50 -19.42
C GLY A 89 -2.66 4.27 -18.72
N ARG A 90 -2.68 4.15 -17.39
CA ARG A 90 -3.67 4.74 -16.49
C ARG A 90 -2.98 5.33 -15.27
N THR A 91 -3.52 6.41 -14.76
CA THR A 91 -3.09 7.00 -13.49
C THR A 91 -4.29 7.03 -12.55
N ILE A 92 -4.15 6.38 -11.39
CA ILE A 92 -5.19 6.29 -10.38
C ILE A 92 -4.71 6.92 -9.08
N ILE A 93 -5.58 7.70 -8.46
CA ILE A 93 -5.43 8.14 -7.07
C ILE A 93 -6.36 7.31 -6.20
N TYR A 94 -5.82 6.70 -5.15
CA TYR A 94 -6.58 6.14 -4.04
C TYR A 94 -6.66 7.18 -2.92
N ASN A 95 -7.89 7.52 -2.54
CA ASN A 95 -8.13 8.44 -1.42
C ASN A 95 -8.27 7.63 -0.14
N SER A 96 -7.63 8.11 0.93
CA SER A 96 -7.69 7.44 2.22
C SER A 96 -8.11 8.37 3.35
N TYR A 97 -8.65 7.77 4.40
CA TYR A 97 -9.03 8.44 5.63
C TYR A 97 -8.78 7.52 6.82
N LYS A 98 -8.68 8.10 8.00
CA LYS A 98 -8.67 7.38 9.27
C LYS A 98 -9.99 7.61 10.01
N ASN A 99 -10.49 6.59 10.69
CA ASN A 99 -11.66 6.73 11.54
C ASN A 99 -11.20 6.90 13.00
N ILE A 100 -11.39 8.08 13.59
CA ILE A 100 -11.01 8.39 14.95
C ILE A 100 -12.27 8.46 15.81
N ALA A 101 -12.56 7.36 16.51
CA ALA A 101 -13.73 7.24 17.39
C ALA A 101 -15.08 7.62 16.73
N GLY A 102 -15.26 7.27 15.45
CA GLY A 102 -16.46 7.56 14.65
C GLY A 102 -16.32 8.78 13.74
N GLN A 103 -15.23 9.56 13.85
CA GLN A 103 -15.00 10.73 13.01
C GLN A 103 -14.01 10.43 11.87
N PRO A 104 -14.38 10.64 10.60
CA PRO A 104 -13.46 10.49 9.48
C PRO A 104 -12.49 11.68 9.41
N VAL A 105 -11.19 11.37 9.32
CA VAL A 105 -10.12 12.34 9.13
C VAL A 105 -9.41 12.03 7.83
N LYS A 106 -9.34 12.99 6.91
CA LYS A 106 -8.63 12.82 5.64
C LYS A 106 -7.17 12.41 5.91
N TRP A 107 -6.72 11.36 5.24
CA TRP A 107 -5.34 10.88 5.30
C TRP A 107 -4.63 11.12 3.95
N ALA A 108 -3.45 10.52 3.78
CA ALA A 108 -2.63 10.67 2.57
C ALA A 108 -3.26 9.97 1.35
N ASN A 109 -3.10 10.59 0.18
CA ASN A 109 -3.47 9.97 -1.07
C ASN A 109 -2.30 9.16 -1.63
N GLU A 110 -2.63 8.02 -2.24
CA GLU A 110 -1.66 7.20 -2.96
C GLU A 110 -1.95 7.26 -4.45
N MET A 111 -0.92 7.50 -5.26
CA MET A 111 -1.06 7.59 -6.70
C MET A 111 -0.26 6.48 -7.37
N TYR A 112 -0.89 5.80 -8.32
CA TYR A 112 -0.26 4.74 -9.10
C TYR A 112 -0.40 5.02 -10.58
N GLU A 113 0.68 4.79 -11.31
CA GLU A 113 0.71 4.86 -12.76
C GLU A 113 0.99 3.46 -13.31
N SER A 114 0.06 2.94 -14.11
CA SER A 114 0.20 1.67 -14.83
C SER A 114 0.42 1.95 -16.30
N GLY A 115 1.42 1.31 -16.90
CA GLY A 115 1.66 1.28 -18.35
C GLY A 115 1.30 -0.07 -18.96
N VAL A 116 1.89 -0.37 -20.12
CA VAL A 116 1.72 -1.67 -20.81
C VAL A 116 2.43 -2.80 -20.07
N TRP A 117 3.66 -2.55 -19.61
CA TRP A 117 4.56 -3.59 -19.13
C TRP A 117 4.74 -3.60 -17.61
N ASN A 118 4.60 -2.43 -16.98
CA ASN A 118 4.85 -2.23 -15.57
C ASN A 118 3.88 -1.20 -14.99
N TYR A 119 3.92 -1.05 -13.67
CA TYR A 119 3.30 0.04 -12.96
C TYR A 119 4.26 0.55 -11.89
N ARG A 120 3.98 1.72 -11.34
CA ARG A 120 4.75 2.32 -10.25
C ARG A 120 3.85 3.10 -9.31
N MET A 121 4.17 3.07 -8.02
CA MET A 121 3.68 4.08 -7.09
C MET A 121 4.38 5.41 -7.42
N MET A 122 3.63 6.48 -7.51
CA MET A 122 4.17 7.83 -7.58
C MET A 122 4.28 8.38 -6.16
N HIS A 123 5.51 8.49 -5.67
CA HIS A 123 5.83 9.05 -4.35
C HIS A 123 5.50 10.55 -4.23
N TYR A 124 5.05 11.17 -5.31
CA TYR A 124 4.91 12.60 -5.42
C TYR A 124 3.56 12.99 -6.01
N ASN A 125 2.68 13.50 -5.16
CA ASN A 125 1.36 14.00 -5.53
C ASN A 125 1.35 15.52 -5.81
N GLY A 126 2.52 16.18 -5.84
CA GLY A 126 2.67 17.62 -6.08
C GLY A 126 3.04 18.46 -4.85
N GLU A 127 3.17 17.86 -3.66
CA GLU A 127 3.53 18.57 -2.43
C GLU A 127 4.97 18.21 -2.00
N LEU A 128 5.94 19.12 -2.23
CA LEU A 128 7.34 19.01 -1.76
C LEU A 128 7.42 19.64 -0.37
N VAL A 129 6.59 19.21 0.56
CA VAL A 129 6.68 19.73 1.92
C VAL A 129 7.78 18.96 2.63
N ARG A 130 8.91 19.61 2.83
CA ARG A 130 9.88 19.23 3.85
C ARG A 130 9.51 19.99 5.11
N LEU A 131 9.49 19.29 6.24
CA LEU A 131 9.34 19.94 7.53
C LEU A 131 10.72 20.43 7.95
N ASP A 132 10.91 21.75 8.02
CA ASP A 132 12.18 22.36 8.42
C ASP A 132 12.66 21.83 9.79
N GLU A 133 11.72 21.43 10.64
CA GLU A 133 11.96 20.85 11.97
C GLU A 133 12.55 19.43 11.92
N GLU A 134 12.39 18.66 10.83
CA GLU A 134 13.03 17.33 10.69
C GLU A 134 14.56 17.43 10.54
N GLU A 135 15.10 18.57 10.08
CA GLU A 135 16.54 18.81 9.97
C GLU A 135 17.25 18.96 11.33
N VAL A 136 16.49 19.08 12.43
CA VAL A 136 17.03 19.26 13.79
C VAL A 136 17.44 17.93 14.44
N ASN A 137 17.28 16.79 13.76
CA ASN A 137 17.91 15.52 14.14
C ASN A 137 19.43 15.54 13.86
N LYS A 138 20.14 16.59 14.30
CA LYS A 138 21.60 16.70 14.25
C LYS A 138 22.20 15.78 15.29
N GLU A 139 23.35 15.19 14.94
CA GLU A 139 24.14 14.34 15.83
C GLU A 139 24.35 15.01 17.19
N GLY A 140 23.80 14.42 18.26
CA GLY A 140 24.03 14.84 19.65
C GLY A 140 22.81 15.35 20.41
N GLU A 141 21.70 15.71 19.75
CA GLU A 141 20.45 16.06 20.43
C GLU A 141 19.48 14.86 20.40
N THR A 142 19.29 14.21 21.55
CA THR A 142 18.45 13.02 21.74
C THR A 142 16.94 13.28 21.71
N ILE A 143 16.51 14.51 21.37
CA ILE A 143 15.09 14.86 21.32
C ILE A 143 14.55 14.51 19.94
N LYS A 144 13.93 13.35 19.83
CA LYS A 144 13.20 12.95 18.61
C LYS A 144 11.92 13.72 18.53
N LEU A 145 11.89 14.69 17.62
CA LEU A 145 10.65 15.33 17.22
C LEU A 145 9.69 14.27 16.68
N PRO A 146 8.38 14.40 16.94
CA PRO A 146 7.38 13.52 16.35
C PRO A 146 7.47 13.54 14.82
N ASP A 147 7.29 12.38 14.19
CA ASP A 147 7.14 12.31 12.74
C ASP A 147 5.74 12.77 12.34
N TYR A 148 5.66 13.42 11.19
CA TYR A 148 4.39 13.87 10.62
C TYR A 148 4.26 13.37 9.19
N ASN A 149 3.04 13.05 8.82
CA ASN A 149 2.72 12.69 7.45
C ASN A 149 2.78 13.94 6.56
N VAL A 150 3.68 13.95 5.58
CA VAL A 150 3.96 15.13 4.74
C VAL A 150 2.79 15.66 3.91
N GLN A 151 1.75 14.85 3.65
CA GLN A 151 0.55 15.29 2.91
C GLN A 151 -0.54 15.88 3.81
N THR A 152 -0.57 15.47 5.08
CA THR A 152 -1.69 15.80 5.99
C THR A 152 -1.28 16.58 7.22
N MET A 153 0.02 16.68 7.47
CA MET A 153 0.63 17.27 8.66
C MET A 153 0.13 16.64 9.96
N GLN A 154 -0.45 15.44 9.88
CA GLN A 154 -0.89 14.68 11.03
C GLN A 154 0.26 13.86 11.58
N ARG A 155 0.35 13.75 12.91
CA ARG A 155 1.39 12.97 13.58
C ARG A 155 1.28 11.50 13.20
N GLU A 156 2.42 10.88 12.86
CA GLU A 156 2.51 9.45 12.63
C GLU A 156 2.79 8.68 13.92
N MET A 157 2.28 7.45 13.97
CA MET A 157 2.50 6.54 15.09
C MET A 157 3.80 5.74 14.89
N ARG A 158 4.42 5.35 16.01
CA ARG A 158 5.60 4.47 16.05
C ARG A 158 5.31 3.22 16.88
N PHE A 159 5.95 2.11 16.50
CA PHE A 159 5.70 0.79 17.07
C PHE A 159 6.99 0.20 17.65
N TYR A 160 6.94 -0.24 18.90
CA TYR A 160 8.09 -0.72 19.67
C TYR A 160 8.03 -2.24 19.80
N LEU A 161 9.06 -2.93 19.31
CA LEU A 161 9.14 -4.38 19.40
C LEU A 161 9.34 -4.82 20.87
N PRO A 162 8.62 -5.85 21.35
CA PRO A 162 8.71 -6.28 22.74
C PRO A 162 10.08 -6.87 23.11
N PHE A 163 10.75 -7.52 22.17
CA PHE A 163 12.06 -8.15 22.35
C PHE A 163 13.26 -7.23 22.09
N VAL A 164 13.01 -5.94 21.78
CA VAL A 164 14.07 -4.94 21.53
C VAL A 164 14.17 -3.97 22.70
N THR A 165 15.41 -3.62 23.08
CA THR A 165 15.69 -2.54 24.03
C THR A 165 15.91 -1.24 23.27
N TYR A 166 15.07 -0.25 23.55
CA TYR A 166 15.18 1.10 22.99
C TYR A 166 15.78 2.06 24.01
N GLU A 167 16.53 3.04 23.51
CA GLU A 167 17.11 4.11 24.35
C GLU A 167 15.99 4.94 24.99
N ASN A 168 14.95 5.25 24.22
CA ASN A 168 13.80 6.03 24.66
C ASN A 168 12.50 5.36 24.26
N TYR A 169 11.55 5.28 25.20
CA TYR A 169 10.18 4.83 24.95
C TYR A 169 9.22 6.00 25.03
N VAL A 170 8.47 6.24 23.97
CA VAL A 170 7.41 7.26 23.96
C VAL A 170 6.19 6.75 24.73
N ASN A 171 5.66 7.59 25.61
CA ASN A 171 4.42 7.32 26.34
C ASN A 171 3.56 8.59 26.38
N ASP A 172 2.87 8.85 25.28
CA ASP A 172 1.94 9.98 25.14
C ASP A 172 0.67 9.81 25.99
N LEU A 173 0.45 8.64 26.61
CA LEU A 173 -0.69 8.46 27.52
C LEU A 173 -0.56 9.35 28.74
N LYS A 174 0.65 9.69 29.22
CA LYS A 174 0.87 10.48 30.44
C LYS A 174 0.12 11.81 30.43
N ASP A 175 0.09 12.47 29.27
CA ASP A 175 -0.48 13.81 29.12
C ASP A 175 -1.79 13.80 28.31
N ILE A 176 -2.28 12.62 27.91
CA ILE A 176 -3.48 12.50 27.05
C ILE A 176 -4.72 13.14 27.68
N GLY A 177 -4.83 13.10 29.02
CA GLY A 177 -5.95 13.66 29.75
C GLY A 177 -5.99 15.19 29.78
N GLU A 178 -4.91 15.87 29.40
CA GLU A 178 -4.86 17.33 29.28
C GLU A 178 -5.58 17.82 28.02
N LEU A 179 -5.74 16.94 27.03
CA LEU A 179 -6.43 17.21 25.76
C LEU A 179 -7.94 17.08 25.94
N GLN A 180 -8.56 18.03 26.62
CA GLN A 180 -10.00 17.99 26.87
C GLN A 180 -10.83 18.11 25.59
N ASN A 181 -12.00 17.45 25.57
CA ASN A 181 -12.98 17.51 24.48
C ASN A 181 -12.42 17.05 23.12
N LYS A 182 -11.54 16.04 23.14
CA LYS A 182 -10.90 15.50 21.93
C LYS A 182 -11.11 13.99 21.83
N VAL A 183 -10.99 13.49 20.61
CA VAL A 183 -10.80 12.06 20.33
C VAL A 183 -9.46 11.87 19.65
N ALA A 184 -8.81 10.74 19.92
CA ALA A 184 -7.49 10.45 19.41
C ALA A 184 -7.35 8.99 19.00
N GLU A 185 -6.38 8.71 18.13
CA GLU A 185 -5.80 7.38 17.96
C GLU A 185 -4.47 7.27 18.68
N ILE A 186 -4.19 6.07 19.21
CA ILE A 186 -2.93 5.76 19.88
C ILE A 186 -2.49 4.35 19.45
N ALA A 187 -1.24 4.23 19.01
CA ALA A 187 -0.58 2.95 18.87
C ALA A 187 -0.05 2.51 20.23
N LEU A 188 -0.57 1.39 20.74
CA LEU A 188 -0.08 0.72 21.94
C LEU A 188 0.86 -0.38 21.50
N SER A 189 2.11 -0.32 21.95
CA SER A 189 3.07 -1.41 21.82
C SER A 189 3.13 -2.18 23.14
N PHE A 190 3.00 -3.50 23.08
CA PHE A 190 2.90 -4.35 24.26
C PHE A 190 4.27 -4.79 24.78
N ASP A 191 4.29 -5.25 26.03
CA ASP A 191 5.46 -5.85 26.69
C ASP A 191 5.80 -7.24 26.11
N LYS A 192 4.80 -7.95 25.60
CA LYS A 192 4.90 -9.24 24.91
C LYS A 192 3.79 -9.43 23.90
N ALA A 193 3.82 -10.54 23.17
CA ALA A 193 2.74 -10.92 22.27
C ALA A 193 1.46 -11.35 23.04
N TYR A 194 0.32 -10.94 22.50
CA TYR A 194 -1.02 -11.35 22.94
C TYR A 194 -1.84 -11.83 21.73
N THR A 195 -2.94 -12.56 21.95
CA THR A 195 -3.92 -12.81 20.89
C THR A 195 -4.90 -11.64 20.76
N ALA A 196 -5.51 -11.48 19.59
CA ALA A 196 -6.51 -10.43 19.39
C ALA A 196 -7.67 -10.51 20.40
N GLU A 197 -8.11 -11.72 20.77
CA GLU A 197 -9.15 -11.90 21.78
C GLU A 197 -8.71 -11.44 23.18
N GLN A 198 -7.48 -11.78 23.60
CA GLN A 198 -6.93 -11.31 24.88
C GLN A 198 -6.86 -9.79 24.94
N ILE A 199 -6.49 -9.17 23.82
CA ILE A 199 -6.41 -7.70 23.72
C ILE A 199 -7.80 -7.07 23.89
N VAL A 200 -8.83 -7.60 23.23
CA VAL A 200 -10.20 -7.09 23.41
C VAL A 200 -10.67 -7.24 24.86
N GLU A 201 -10.28 -8.30 25.55
CA GLU A 201 -10.66 -8.55 26.94
C GLU A 201 -9.93 -7.66 27.95
N MET A 202 -8.67 -7.30 27.68
CA MET A 202 -7.85 -6.49 28.59
C MET A 202 -8.02 -4.97 28.42
N LEU A 203 -8.57 -4.53 27.27
CA LEU A 203 -8.81 -3.11 27.02
C LEU A 203 -9.99 -2.57 27.85
N PRO A 204 -9.86 -1.40 28.50
CA PRO A 204 -10.96 -0.77 29.23
C PRO A 204 -12.16 -0.44 28.33
N LYS A 205 -13.35 -0.34 28.94
CA LYS A 205 -14.56 0.12 28.24
C LYS A 205 -14.35 1.52 27.65
N GLY A 206 -14.96 1.78 26.49
CA GLY A 206 -14.86 3.08 25.81
C GLY A 206 -13.65 3.20 24.88
N ILE A 207 -12.74 2.23 24.90
CA ILE A 207 -11.58 2.18 24.01
C ILE A 207 -11.87 1.16 22.90
N GLN A 208 -11.76 1.62 21.65
CA GLN A 208 -12.05 0.81 20.47
C GLN A 208 -10.73 0.36 19.82
N PRO A 209 -10.38 -0.94 19.83
CA PRO A 209 -9.29 -1.44 19.01
C PRO A 209 -9.72 -1.39 17.54
N VAL A 210 -8.94 -0.69 16.71
CA VAL A 210 -9.25 -0.46 15.29
C VAL A 210 -8.27 -1.16 14.35
N TRP A 211 -7.07 -1.50 14.81
CA TRP A 211 -6.07 -2.20 14.00
C TRP A 211 -5.07 -2.96 14.86
N PHE A 212 -4.77 -4.21 14.53
CA PHE A 212 -3.92 -5.12 15.31
C PHE A 212 -2.59 -5.33 14.61
N TRP A 213 -1.48 -5.01 15.29
CA TRP A 213 -0.11 -5.17 14.78
C TRP A 213 0.36 -6.62 14.96
N ALA A 214 0.35 -7.38 13.88
CA ALA A 214 0.74 -8.79 13.90
C ALA A 214 2.26 -8.95 14.08
N ASP A 215 2.63 -9.97 14.84
CA ASP A 215 4.02 -10.42 14.93
C ASP A 215 4.42 -11.11 13.64
N THR A 216 5.11 -10.38 12.78
CA THR A 216 5.72 -10.91 11.56
C THR A 216 7.25 -11.00 11.66
N TYR A 217 7.81 -10.90 12.86
CA TYR A 217 9.24 -10.67 13.05
C TYR A 217 9.96 -11.94 13.48
N ASN A 218 11.20 -12.06 13.02
CA ASN A 218 12.10 -13.07 13.55
C ASN A 218 12.94 -12.50 14.69
N GLU A 219 12.60 -12.79 15.95
CA GLU A 219 13.30 -12.22 17.11
C GLU A 219 14.82 -12.46 17.09
N LYS A 220 15.27 -13.58 16.49
CA LYS A 220 16.71 -13.91 16.35
C LYS A 220 17.45 -13.02 15.35
N LYS A 221 16.71 -12.22 14.59
CA LYS A 221 17.22 -11.28 13.58
C LYS A 221 16.76 -9.85 13.89
N ALA A 222 16.62 -9.48 15.16
CA ALA A 222 16.19 -8.14 15.56
C ALA A 222 16.91 -7.01 14.79
N ASP A 223 18.21 -7.17 14.56
CA ASP A 223 19.10 -6.24 13.85
C ASP A 223 18.70 -5.94 12.40
N THR A 224 17.87 -6.77 11.76
CA THR A 224 17.39 -6.52 10.38
C THR A 224 16.20 -5.59 10.30
N TYR A 225 15.50 -5.38 11.43
CA TYR A 225 14.28 -4.57 11.48
C TYR A 225 14.56 -3.19 12.06
N VAL A 226 15.41 -3.15 13.08
CA VAL A 226 15.69 -1.95 13.85
C VAL A 226 16.65 -1.00 13.13
N GLY A 227 16.48 0.30 13.39
CA GLY A 227 17.35 1.34 12.84
C GLY A 227 18.69 1.46 13.59
N LEU A 228 19.22 2.68 13.57
CA LEU A 228 20.45 3.03 14.27
C LEU A 228 20.43 2.60 15.74
N LYS A 229 21.57 2.11 16.22
CA LYS A 229 21.81 1.77 17.63
C LYS A 229 22.76 2.78 18.24
N ASP A 230 22.57 3.07 19.52
CA ASP A 230 23.54 3.84 20.28
C ASP A 230 24.86 3.07 20.39
N PRO A 231 26.01 3.66 20.02
CA PRO A 231 27.30 2.97 20.09
C PRO A 231 27.77 2.60 21.50
N GLN A 232 27.26 3.26 22.55
CA GLN A 232 27.65 3.02 23.95
C GLN A 232 26.71 2.04 24.65
N SER A 233 25.39 2.26 24.56
CA SER A 233 24.38 1.43 25.23
C SER A 233 23.99 0.20 24.40
N GLY A 234 24.21 0.23 23.08
CA GLY A 234 23.74 -0.79 22.14
C GLY A 234 22.22 -0.76 21.93
N ALA A 235 21.50 0.16 22.59
CA ALA A 235 20.06 0.27 22.50
C ALA A 235 19.63 0.87 21.15
N VAL A 236 18.46 0.44 20.67
CA VAL A 236 17.90 0.94 19.42
C VAL A 236 17.41 2.35 19.62
N LEU A 237 17.78 3.23 18.70
CA LEU A 237 17.37 4.62 18.74
C LEU A 237 15.92 4.74 18.24
N ASN A 238 15.57 4.15 17.09
CA ASN A 238 14.29 4.37 16.41
C ASN A 238 13.34 3.17 16.47
N ALA A 239 12.09 3.43 16.83
CA ALA A 239 10.98 2.50 16.71
C ALA A 239 10.46 2.38 15.26
N GLU A 240 9.70 1.32 14.99
CA GLU A 240 9.17 1.02 13.66
C GLU A 240 8.16 2.08 13.20
N MET A 241 8.22 2.45 11.92
CA MET A 241 7.26 3.37 11.30
C MET A 241 5.93 2.67 11.02
N ALA A 242 4.82 3.43 11.07
CA ALA A 242 3.49 2.92 10.71
C ALA A 242 3.43 2.30 9.31
N ILE A 243 4.19 2.81 8.34
CA ILE A 243 4.24 2.26 6.97
C ILE A 243 5.00 0.93 6.86
N LYS A 244 5.75 0.53 7.90
CA LYS A 244 6.59 -0.68 7.92
C LYS A 244 5.99 -1.84 8.72
N VAL A 245 4.88 -1.60 9.42
CA VAL A 245 4.22 -2.63 10.23
C VAL A 245 3.11 -3.33 9.46
N PHE A 246 2.90 -4.60 9.77
CA PHE A 246 1.88 -5.45 9.16
C PHE A 246 0.82 -5.84 10.18
N GLY A 247 -0.43 -5.88 9.76
CA GLY A 247 -1.54 -6.13 10.67
C GLY A 247 -2.89 -6.08 9.97
N PHE A 248 -3.95 -6.10 10.78
CA PHE A 248 -5.31 -6.22 10.26
C PHE A 248 -6.31 -5.39 11.03
N GLU A 249 -7.42 -5.06 10.37
CA GLU A 249 -8.49 -4.25 10.94
C GLU A 249 -9.15 -4.94 12.14
N GLY A 250 -9.50 -4.15 13.16
CA GLY A 250 -10.32 -4.59 14.27
C GLY A 250 -11.80 -4.77 13.91
N SER A 251 -12.65 -4.92 14.92
CA SER A 251 -14.10 -5.03 14.75
C SER A 251 -14.82 -3.79 15.25
N TYR A 252 -15.78 -3.32 14.46
CA TYR A 252 -16.69 -2.23 14.83
C TYR A 252 -18.02 -2.74 15.38
N ALA A 253 -18.17 -4.06 15.50
CA ALA A 253 -19.35 -4.67 16.09
C ALA A 253 -19.45 -4.36 17.59
N LYS A 254 -20.68 -4.37 18.10
CA LYS A 254 -20.96 -4.15 19.54
C LYS A 254 -21.14 -5.44 20.32
N ALA A 255 -21.60 -6.51 19.67
CA ALA A 255 -21.79 -7.81 20.29
C ALA A 255 -20.49 -8.61 20.32
N ARG A 256 -20.15 -9.22 21.46
CA ARG A 256 -18.88 -9.95 21.67
C ARG A 256 -18.65 -11.08 20.66
N GLU A 257 -19.71 -11.81 20.32
CA GLU A 257 -19.62 -12.89 19.32
C GLU A 257 -19.27 -12.34 17.93
N ASN A 258 -19.91 -11.26 17.51
CA ASN A 258 -19.61 -10.60 16.24
C ASN A 258 -18.18 -10.03 16.21
N ILE A 259 -17.69 -9.52 17.34
CA ILE A 259 -16.29 -9.08 17.47
C ILE A 259 -15.34 -10.25 17.20
N LYS A 260 -15.56 -11.41 17.82
CA LYS A 260 -14.71 -12.60 17.60
C LYS A 260 -14.76 -13.09 16.15
N ASN A 261 -15.94 -13.08 15.55
CA ASN A 261 -16.14 -13.47 14.15
C ASN A 261 -15.42 -12.53 13.18
N ASP A 262 -15.55 -11.21 13.39
CA ASP A 262 -14.84 -10.20 12.60
C ASP A 262 -13.32 -10.35 12.75
N LEU A 263 -12.80 -10.50 13.97
CA LEU A 263 -11.36 -10.66 14.18
C LEU A 263 -10.82 -11.92 13.49
N THR A 264 -11.55 -13.02 13.54
CA THR A 264 -11.17 -14.28 12.86
C THR A 264 -11.19 -14.11 11.34
N ARG A 265 -12.20 -13.43 10.79
CA ARG A 265 -12.29 -13.14 9.35
C ARG A 265 -11.13 -12.25 8.91
N ASN A 266 -10.91 -11.15 9.63
CA ASN A 266 -9.92 -10.14 9.28
C ASN A 266 -8.49 -10.69 9.41
N SER A 267 -8.20 -11.50 10.44
CA SER A 267 -6.88 -12.15 10.57
C SER A 267 -6.65 -13.24 9.51
N LYS A 268 -7.69 -13.96 9.10
CA LYS A 268 -7.62 -14.89 7.97
C LYS A 268 -7.33 -14.15 6.66
N GLU A 269 -8.06 -13.07 6.40
CA GLU A 269 -7.86 -12.24 5.22
C GLU A 269 -6.43 -11.67 5.19
N PHE A 270 -5.92 -11.19 6.32
CA PHE A 270 -4.53 -10.76 6.46
C PHE A 270 -3.52 -11.85 6.08
N LEU A 271 -3.69 -13.08 6.59
CA LEU A 271 -2.80 -14.19 6.22
C LEU A 271 -2.88 -14.53 4.73
N ASP A 272 -4.08 -14.52 4.14
CA ASP A 272 -4.31 -14.77 2.72
C ASP A 272 -3.64 -13.68 1.86
N GLN A 273 -3.75 -12.40 2.24
CA GLN A 273 -3.11 -11.29 1.52
C GLN A 273 -1.59 -11.25 1.70
N MET A 274 -1.08 -11.54 2.91
CA MET A 274 0.36 -11.68 3.15
C MET A 274 0.97 -12.81 2.30
N LYS A 275 0.24 -13.93 2.14
CA LYS A 275 0.62 -15.02 1.24
C LYS A 275 0.66 -14.53 -0.21
N TYR A 276 -0.42 -13.88 -0.66
CA TYR A 276 -0.50 -13.35 -2.02
C TYR A 276 0.67 -12.41 -2.33
N LEU A 277 0.99 -11.48 -1.43
CA LEU A 277 2.13 -10.57 -1.57
C LEU A 277 3.47 -11.32 -1.60
N ALA A 278 3.66 -12.33 -0.73
CA ALA A 278 4.88 -13.13 -0.74
C ALA A 278 5.10 -13.94 -2.03
N GLU A 279 4.02 -14.27 -2.76
CA GLU A 279 4.06 -15.08 -3.98
C GLU A 279 4.03 -14.24 -5.28
N ASN A 280 3.46 -13.03 -5.24
CA ASN A 280 3.08 -12.28 -6.45
C ASN A 280 3.57 -10.81 -6.47
N SER A 281 4.42 -10.37 -5.54
CA SER A 281 4.87 -8.97 -5.53
C SER A 281 5.80 -8.64 -6.69
N GLU A 282 5.30 -7.88 -7.66
CA GLU A 282 6.10 -7.32 -8.76
C GLU A 282 6.71 -5.96 -8.34
N GLY A 283 7.91 -5.66 -8.84
CA GLY A 283 8.60 -4.39 -8.57
C GLY A 283 9.13 -4.22 -7.13
N ILE A 284 8.89 -5.19 -6.26
CA ILE A 284 9.40 -5.27 -4.88
C ILE A 284 10.35 -6.47 -4.82
N PRO A 285 11.50 -6.39 -4.12
CA PRO A 285 12.36 -7.54 -3.92
C PRO A 285 11.57 -8.75 -3.40
N ASN A 286 11.70 -9.90 -4.07
CA ASN A 286 10.87 -11.10 -3.82
C ASN A 286 11.05 -11.66 -2.39
N ASP A 287 12.10 -11.25 -1.69
CA ASP A 287 12.35 -11.60 -0.29
C ASP A 287 11.62 -10.69 0.71
N TYR A 288 11.17 -9.49 0.32
CA TYR A 288 10.63 -8.49 1.24
C TYR A 288 9.38 -8.96 2.00
N PHE A 289 8.32 -9.41 1.32
CA PHE A 289 7.14 -9.95 2.03
C PHE A 289 7.34 -11.39 2.49
N ASN A 290 8.14 -12.15 1.73
CA ASN A 290 8.37 -13.56 2.00
C ASN A 290 9.05 -13.78 3.38
N GLN A 291 9.97 -12.90 3.79
CA GLN A 291 10.57 -12.99 5.12
C GLN A 291 9.53 -12.82 6.24
N TYR A 292 8.58 -11.89 6.11
CA TYR A 292 7.52 -11.65 7.10
C TYR A 292 6.46 -12.75 7.08
N TYR A 293 6.03 -13.18 5.90
CA TYR A 293 5.04 -14.24 5.75
C TYR A 293 5.52 -15.58 6.33
N LYS A 294 6.82 -15.90 6.20
CA LYS A 294 7.40 -17.13 6.75
C LYS A 294 7.23 -17.28 8.26
N GLU A 295 7.22 -16.19 9.01
CA GLU A 295 7.07 -16.20 10.46
C GLU A 295 5.62 -16.52 10.89
N ILE A 296 4.62 -16.21 10.05
CA ILE A 296 3.19 -16.35 10.39
C ILE A 296 2.45 -17.46 9.63
N LYS A 297 3.02 -18.01 8.54
CA LYS A 297 2.32 -18.90 7.60
C LYS A 297 1.69 -20.17 8.20
N ASN A 298 2.22 -20.65 9.33
CA ASN A 298 1.77 -21.87 10.01
C ASN A 298 0.89 -21.57 11.23
N THR A 299 0.60 -20.31 11.48
CA THR A 299 -0.15 -19.87 12.65
C THR A 299 -1.64 -19.77 12.30
N PRO A 300 -2.53 -20.42 13.08
CA PRO A 300 -3.96 -20.27 12.87
C PRO A 300 -4.40 -18.80 13.02
N PRO A 301 -5.39 -18.32 12.24
CA PRO A 301 -5.82 -16.92 12.28
C PRO A 301 -6.18 -16.39 13.68
N LYS A 302 -6.78 -17.23 14.53
CA LYS A 302 -7.19 -16.88 15.91
C LYS A 302 -6.02 -16.82 16.91
N ASP A 303 -4.94 -17.53 16.60
CA ASP A 303 -3.77 -17.71 17.47
C ASP A 303 -2.60 -16.82 17.02
N LEU A 304 -2.83 -15.94 16.05
CA LEU A 304 -1.82 -15.01 15.53
C LEU A 304 -1.32 -14.09 16.66
N PRO A 305 -0.02 -14.10 16.98
CA PRO A 305 0.54 -13.22 18.00
C PRO A 305 0.50 -11.77 17.54
N ILE A 306 0.15 -10.88 18.45
CA ILE A 306 -0.02 -9.45 18.23
C ILE A 306 0.90 -8.69 19.19
N TYR A 307 1.78 -7.85 18.66
CA TYR A 307 2.72 -7.02 19.44
C TYR A 307 2.16 -5.66 19.82
N GLY A 308 1.05 -5.24 19.21
CA GLY A 308 0.44 -3.98 19.55
C GLY A 308 -0.92 -3.79 18.90
N VAL A 309 -1.58 -2.70 19.25
CA VAL A 309 -2.90 -2.37 18.74
C VAL A 309 -3.01 -0.86 18.60
N VAL A 310 -3.60 -0.41 17.50
CA VAL A 310 -4.10 0.95 17.39
C VAL A 310 -5.49 1.00 17.99
N VAL A 311 -5.67 1.88 18.97
CA VAL A 311 -6.96 2.15 19.59
C VAL A 311 -7.43 3.55 19.29
N THR A 312 -8.74 3.74 19.28
CA THR A 312 -9.37 5.06 19.25
C THR A 312 -10.31 5.23 20.44
N GLY A 313 -10.49 6.47 20.87
CA GLY A 313 -11.39 6.80 21.96
C GLY A 313 -11.38 8.28 22.28
N LYS A 314 -12.20 8.68 23.25
CA LYS A 314 -12.08 10.00 23.86
C LYS A 314 -10.80 10.06 24.66
N THR A 315 -10.15 11.21 24.69
CA THR A 315 -8.92 11.42 25.47
C THR A 315 -9.12 11.13 26.95
N GLU A 316 -10.31 11.42 27.49
CA GLU A 316 -10.66 11.09 28.87
C GLU A 316 -10.76 9.58 29.12
N ASP A 317 -11.27 8.82 28.14
CA ASP A 317 -11.38 7.35 28.22
C ASP A 317 -10.01 6.69 28.02
N LEU A 318 -9.19 7.22 27.09
CA LEU A 318 -7.83 6.76 26.79
C LEU A 318 -6.89 6.91 27.99
N LYS A 319 -7.14 7.89 28.88
CA LYS A 319 -6.40 8.06 30.13
C LYS A 319 -6.40 6.79 31.01
N ASN A 320 -7.43 5.96 30.92
CA ASN A 320 -7.52 4.71 31.67
C ASN A 320 -6.42 3.68 31.30
N LEU A 321 -5.66 3.91 30.24
CA LEU A 321 -4.53 3.08 29.83
C LEU A 321 -3.19 3.47 30.49
N GLN A 322 -3.09 4.63 31.15
CA GLN A 322 -1.81 5.18 31.65
C GLN A 322 -0.99 4.22 32.54
N SER A 323 -1.66 3.38 33.31
CA SER A 323 -1.05 2.49 34.30
C SER A 323 -1.16 1.01 33.92
N SER A 324 -1.49 0.70 32.66
CA SER A 324 -1.63 -0.68 32.22
C SER A 324 -0.26 -1.36 32.10
N PRO A 325 0.03 -2.43 32.86
CA PRO A 325 1.35 -3.06 32.91
C PRO A 325 1.73 -3.77 31.61
N TYR A 326 0.75 -4.06 30.75
CA TYR A 326 0.94 -4.69 29.44
C TYR A 326 1.42 -3.71 28.35
N ILE A 327 1.48 -2.39 28.62
CA ILE A 327 1.86 -1.37 27.64
C ILE A 327 3.33 -1.00 27.84
N LYS A 328 4.16 -1.29 26.84
CA LYS A 328 5.58 -0.95 26.80
C LYS A 328 5.81 0.48 26.29
N ALA A 329 5.04 0.88 25.28
CA ALA A 329 5.07 2.23 24.72
C ALA A 329 3.69 2.60 24.17
N ALA A 330 3.41 3.91 24.14
CA ALA A 330 2.16 4.43 23.60
C ALA A 330 2.43 5.72 22.82
N VAL A 331 2.12 5.69 21.52
CA VAL A 331 2.38 6.81 20.61
C VAL A 331 1.07 7.32 20.03
N ARG A 332 0.75 8.58 20.33
CA ARG A 332 -0.44 9.26 19.84
C ARG A 332 -0.26 9.62 18.36
N GLY A 333 -1.23 9.23 17.54
CA GLY A 333 -1.34 9.66 16.15
C GLY A 333 -2.26 10.86 16.00
N VAL A 334 -3.22 10.75 15.08
CA VAL A 334 -4.24 11.77 14.81
C VAL A 334 -5.04 12.11 16.07
N THR A 335 -5.29 13.40 16.28
CA THR A 335 -6.18 13.94 17.32
C THR A 335 -7.12 14.94 16.69
N VAL A 336 -8.41 14.85 17.02
CA VAL A 336 -9.44 15.77 16.49
C VAL A 336 -10.37 16.25 17.60
N GLU A 337 -10.94 17.44 17.40
CA GLU A 337 -11.97 17.97 18.28
C GLU A 337 -13.19 17.05 18.29
N LYS A 338 -13.75 16.84 19.47
CA LYS A 338 -14.97 16.05 19.60
C LYS A 338 -16.17 16.90 19.17
N TYR A 339 -17.03 16.30 18.34
CA TYR A 339 -18.33 16.88 17.95
C TYR A 339 -19.31 16.99 19.13
#